data_AF-A0A6C0CYM7-F1
#
_entry.id   AF-A0A6C0CYM7-F1
#
_cell.length_a   1.000
_cell.length_b   1.000
_cell.length_c   1.000
_cell.angle_alpha   90.00
_cell.angle_beta   90.00
_cell.angle_gamma   90.00
#
_symmetry.space_group_name_H-M   'P 1'
#
loop_
_entity.id
_entity.type
_entity.pdbx_description
1 polymer ?
#
loop_
_entity_poly.entity_id
_entity_poly.type
_entity_poly.pdbx_seq_one_letter_code
_entity_poly.pdbx_strand_id
1 'polypeptide(L)'
;MKYSKEWEVIPRMKPSEWGSSGWEFLHSIASTYPEDPTVEEKQEYQTFFLSLGPVLPCKACRPHYQDYILHHPLQKALLSRSTLVHYFFHFHNHVNRRLGKPILHRSSLPQYFAKSVPKNKE
;
A
#
# COMPACT_ATOMS: atom_id res chain seq x y z
N MET A 1 -26.72 25.33 13.55
CA MET A 1 -26.39 23.97 13.06
C MET A 1 -25.44 23.34 14.08
N LYS A 2 -25.95 22.44 14.93
CA LYS A 2 -25.12 21.73 15.93
C LYS A 2 -24.59 20.47 15.26
N TYR A 3 -23.31 20.44 14.92
CA TYR A 3 -22.66 19.19 14.50
C TYR A 3 -22.62 18.25 15.71
N SER A 4 -23.07 17.00 15.53
CA SER A 4 -22.96 15.98 16.57
C SER A 4 -21.48 15.70 16.86
N LYS A 5 -21.14 15.49 18.13
CA LYS A 5 -19.79 15.12 18.61
C LYS A 5 -19.48 13.64 18.42
N GLU A 6 -20.18 12.96 17.51
CA GLU A 6 -20.09 11.51 17.31
C GLU A 6 -18.70 11.06 16.82
N TRP A 7 -17.89 11.99 16.29
CA TRP A 7 -16.49 11.76 15.92
C TRP A 7 -15.50 11.77 17.09
N GLU A 8 -15.90 12.22 18.30
CA GLU A 8 -15.01 12.30 19.48
C GLU A 8 -14.64 10.92 20.04
N VAL A 9 -15.31 9.85 19.62
CA VAL A 9 -15.09 8.48 20.12
C VAL A 9 -14.93 7.47 18.99
N ILE A 10 -14.30 7.82 17.87
CA ILE A 10 -14.01 6.84 16.81
C ILE A 10 -12.91 5.90 17.30
N PRO A 11 -13.22 4.62 17.59
CA PRO A 11 -12.20 3.66 17.98
C PRO A 11 -11.24 3.48 16.81
N ARG A 12 -9.96 3.20 17.10
CA ARG A 12 -8.99 2.95 16.03
C ARG A 12 -9.50 1.82 15.13
N MET A 13 -9.49 2.05 13.82
CA MET A 13 -10.05 1.11 12.86
C MET A 13 -9.27 -0.21 12.85
N LYS A 14 -10.02 -1.32 12.89
CA LYS A 14 -9.48 -2.67 12.76
C LYS A 14 -9.02 -2.89 11.32
N PRO A 15 -7.93 -3.65 11.09
CA PRO A 15 -7.47 -3.97 9.73
C PRO A 15 -8.56 -4.59 8.82
N SER A 16 -9.54 -5.29 9.40
CA SER A 16 -10.66 -5.88 8.65
C SER A 16 -11.59 -4.84 8.02
N GLU A 17 -11.61 -3.60 8.51
CA GLU A 17 -12.54 -2.55 8.07
C GLU A 17 -11.97 -1.72 6.92
N TRP A 18 -10.65 -1.52 6.87
CA TRP A 18 -10.00 -0.64 5.89
C TRP A 18 -8.86 -1.29 5.12
N GLY A 19 -8.32 -2.42 5.61
CA GLY A 19 -7.08 -2.99 5.10
C GLY A 19 -7.16 -3.42 3.63
N SER A 20 -8.31 -3.96 3.19
CA SER A 20 -8.51 -4.34 1.78
C SER A 20 -8.41 -3.12 0.87
N SER A 21 -9.14 -2.05 1.19
CA SER A 21 -9.14 -0.80 0.42
C SER A 21 -7.79 -0.08 0.50
N GLY A 22 -7.11 -0.14 1.65
CA GLY A 22 -5.75 0.38 1.79
C GLY A 22 -4.76 -0.32 0.87
N TRP A 23 -4.80 -1.66 0.80
CA TRP A 23 -3.97 -2.41 -0.14
C TRP A 23 -4.30 -2.12 -1.60
N GLU A 24 -5.59 -2.04 -1.93
CA GLU A 24 -6.05 -1.69 -3.27
C GLU A 24 -5.50 -0.33 -3.71
N PHE A 25 -5.58 0.69 -2.86
CA PHE A 25 -5.04 2.01 -3.15
C PHE A 25 -3.52 1.99 -3.38
N LEU A 26 -2.75 1.31 -2.52
CA LEU A 26 -1.30 1.21 -2.66
C LEU A 26 -0.89 0.46 -3.94
N HIS A 27 -1.60 -0.63 -4.25
CA HIS A 27 -1.35 -1.39 -5.48
C HIS A 27 -1.72 -0.60 -6.73
N SER A 28 -2.79 0.20 -6.69
CA SER A 28 -3.15 1.10 -7.78
C SER A 28 -2.04 2.14 -8.04
N ILE A 29 -1.57 2.83 -6.99
CA ILE A 29 -0.44 3.79 -7.10
C ILE A 29 0.80 3.11 -7.70
N ALA A 30 1.15 1.91 -7.20
CA ALA A 30 2.31 1.18 -7.71
C ALA A 30 2.14 0.76 -9.18
N SER A 31 0.93 0.37 -9.58
CA SER A 31 0.63 -0.09 -10.94
C SER A 31 0.61 1.03 -11.98
N THR A 32 0.36 2.28 -11.56
CA THR A 32 0.36 3.45 -12.43
C THR A 32 1.67 4.24 -12.38
N TYR A 33 2.62 3.84 -11.54
CA TYR A 33 3.96 4.45 -11.49
C TYR A 33 4.64 4.42 -12.87
N PRO A 34 5.47 5.39 -13.26
CA PRO A 34 6.16 5.37 -14.55
C PRO A 34 7.14 4.19 -14.68
N GLU A 35 7.33 3.70 -15.91
CA GLU A 35 8.40 2.70 -16.17
C GLU A 35 9.79 3.33 -16.08
N ASP A 36 9.93 4.57 -16.53
CA ASP A 36 11.16 5.36 -16.44
C ASP A 36 10.89 6.66 -15.67
N PRO A 37 10.86 6.61 -14.32
CA PRO A 37 10.49 7.74 -13.49
C PRO A 37 11.64 8.76 -13.36
N THR A 38 11.28 10.04 -13.37
CA THR A 38 12.21 11.15 -13.12
C THR A 38 12.72 11.14 -11.68
N VAL A 39 13.71 11.99 -11.40
CA VAL A 39 14.24 12.14 -10.03
C VAL A 39 13.16 12.72 -9.11
N GLU A 40 12.39 13.67 -9.61
CA GLU A 40 11.31 14.33 -8.89
C GLU A 40 10.18 13.34 -8.58
N GLU A 41 9.74 12.54 -9.56
CA GLU A 41 8.71 11.50 -9.34
C GLU A 41 9.17 10.47 -8.31
N LYS A 42 10.45 10.05 -8.34
CA LYS A 42 11.01 9.15 -7.31
C LYS A 42 10.90 9.78 -5.92
N GLN A 43 11.22 11.07 -5.78
CA GLN A 43 11.17 11.78 -4.50
C GLN A 43 9.74 11.95 -3.98
N GLU A 44 8.78 12.27 -4.85
CA GLU A 44 7.37 12.39 -4.49
C GLU A 44 6.82 11.06 -3.95
N TYR A 45 7.05 9.96 -4.68
CA TYR A 45 6.58 8.64 -4.28
C TYR A 45 7.29 8.15 -3.01
N GLN A 46 8.60 8.39 -2.88
CA GLN A 46 9.33 8.09 -1.65
C GLN A 46 8.73 8.85 -0.45
N THR A 47 8.49 10.15 -0.60
CA THR A 47 7.90 10.99 0.45
C THR A 47 6.51 10.49 0.83
N PHE A 48 5.68 10.19 -0.16
CA PHE A 48 4.34 9.62 0.06
C PHE A 48 4.41 8.32 0.86
N PHE A 49 5.18 7.32 0.41
CA PHE A 49 5.23 6.02 1.08
C PHE A 49 5.87 6.07 2.47
N LEU A 50 6.84 6.95 2.71
CA LEU A 50 7.41 7.16 4.05
C LEU A 50 6.39 7.83 4.98
N SER A 51 5.61 8.78 4.45
CA SER A 51 4.60 9.53 5.22
C SER A 51 3.40 8.67 5.64
N LEU A 52 3.12 7.57 4.94
CA LEU A 52 2.00 6.67 5.27
C LEU A 52 2.15 6.01 6.64
N GLY A 53 3.36 5.61 7.03
CA GLY A 53 3.63 4.85 8.25
C GLY A 53 2.96 5.42 9.52
N PRO A 54 3.20 6.69 9.89
CA PRO A 54 2.59 7.29 11.08
C PRO A 54 1.07 7.53 10.97
N VAL A 55 0.52 7.65 9.76
CA VAL A 55 -0.89 8.03 9.55
C VAL A 55 -1.83 6.85 9.32
N LEU A 56 -1.33 5.61 9.21
CA LEU A 56 -2.20 4.43 9.09
C LEU A 56 -3.23 4.40 10.24
N PRO A 57 -4.50 4.05 9.98
CA PRO A 57 -5.55 4.17 11.01
C PRO A 57 -5.46 3.07 12.10
N CYS A 58 -4.61 2.05 11.90
CA CYS A 58 -4.39 0.94 12.82
C CYS A 58 -3.10 1.11 13.65
N LYS A 59 -3.21 1.19 14.98
CA LYS A 59 -2.06 1.39 15.90
C LYS A 59 -0.97 0.33 15.75
N ALA A 60 -1.34 -0.95 15.61
CA ALA A 60 -0.38 -2.04 15.48
C ALA A 60 0.24 -2.14 14.08
N CYS A 61 -0.39 -1.52 13.08
CA CYS A 61 0.06 -1.56 11.69
C CYS A 61 1.14 -0.52 11.42
N ARG A 62 1.08 0.66 12.07
CA ARG A 62 2.08 1.73 11.95
C ARG A 62 3.52 1.26 12.19
N PRO A 63 3.87 0.70 13.38
CA PRO A 63 5.25 0.28 13.63
C PRO A 63 5.68 -0.85 12.72
N HIS A 64 4.77 -1.76 12.34
CA HIS A 64 5.09 -2.85 11.41
C HIS A 64 5.40 -2.36 10.00
N TYR A 65 4.63 -1.38 9.50
CA TYR A 65 4.88 -0.74 8.21
C TYR A 65 6.23 -0.01 8.21
N GLN A 66 6.49 0.79 9.25
CA GLN A 66 7.74 1.53 9.40
C GLN A 66 8.94 0.58 9.49
N ASP A 67 8.82 -0.48 10.29
CA ASP A 67 9.85 -1.53 10.42
C ASP A 67 10.11 -2.25 9.09
N TYR A 68 9.07 -2.59 8.34
CA TYR A 68 9.23 -3.23 7.05
C TYR A 68 9.99 -2.33 6.07
N ILE A 69 9.62 -1.05 5.95
CA ILE A 69 10.30 -0.10 5.06
C ILE A 69 11.74 0.14 5.49
N LEU A 70 12.02 0.21 6.80
CA LEU A 70 13.38 0.37 7.31
C LEU A 70 14.28 -0.79 6.86
N HIS A 71 13.78 -2.02 6.92
CA HIS A 71 14.52 -3.23 6.53
C HIS A 71 14.46 -3.52 5.02
N HIS A 72 13.55 -2.90 4.29
CA HIS A 72 13.40 -3.03 2.83
C HIS A 72 13.32 -1.63 2.22
N PRO A 73 14.46 -0.93 2.07
CA PRO A 73 14.45 0.47 1.63
C PRO A 73 13.88 0.65 0.22
N LEU A 74 13.11 1.73 0.00
CA LEU A 74 12.37 2.01 -1.23
C LEU A 74 13.24 2.34 -2.45
N GLN A 75 14.53 2.64 -2.28
CA GLN A 75 15.41 3.10 -3.36
C GLN A 75 15.45 2.14 -4.56
N LYS A 76 15.47 0.82 -4.28
CA LYS A 76 15.41 -0.20 -5.34
C LYS A 76 13.99 -0.42 -5.90
N ALA A 77 12.97 -0.15 -5.09
CA ALA A 77 11.58 -0.28 -5.50
C ALA A 77 11.18 0.82 -6.49
N LEU A 78 11.79 2.00 -6.39
CA LEU A 78 11.49 3.17 -7.21
C LEU A 78 12.28 3.24 -8.53
N LEU A 79 12.89 2.14 -8.97
CA LEU A 79 13.63 2.10 -10.23
C LEU A 79 12.69 2.07 -11.45
N SER A 80 11.55 1.37 -11.34
CA SER A 80 10.50 1.31 -12.34
C SER A 80 9.16 0.89 -11.74
N ARG A 81 8.08 0.98 -12.51
CA ARG A 81 6.77 0.39 -12.17
C ARG A 81 6.89 -1.06 -11.74
N SER A 82 7.63 -1.88 -12.50
CA SER A 82 7.78 -3.30 -12.19
C SER A 82 8.42 -3.53 -10.82
N THR A 83 9.45 -2.78 -10.45
CA THR A 83 10.11 -2.93 -9.14
C THR A 83 9.18 -2.48 -8.01
N LEU A 84 8.38 -1.43 -8.22
CA LEU A 84 7.46 -0.93 -7.20
C LEU A 84 6.27 -1.86 -6.98
N VAL A 85 5.70 -2.40 -8.06
CA VAL A 85 4.67 -3.45 -8.02
C VAL A 85 5.15 -4.66 -7.23
N HIS A 86 6.36 -5.15 -7.51
CA HIS A 86 6.93 -6.28 -6.77
C HIS A 86 7.18 -5.94 -5.30
N TYR A 87 7.64 -4.73 -5.00
CA TYR A 87 7.85 -4.29 -3.62
C TYR A 87 6.58 -4.43 -2.77
N PHE A 88 5.46 -3.88 -3.25
CA PHE A 88 4.19 -3.99 -2.54
C PHE A 88 3.63 -5.40 -2.52
N PHE A 89 3.85 -6.19 -3.56
CA PHE A 89 3.49 -7.62 -3.54
C PHE A 89 4.25 -8.40 -2.45
N HIS A 90 5.56 -8.18 -2.33
CA HIS A 90 6.37 -8.81 -1.28
C HIS A 90 5.95 -8.33 0.10
N PHE A 91 5.66 -7.04 0.25
CA PHE A 91 5.18 -6.49 1.51
C PHE A 91 3.83 -7.07 1.93
N HIS A 92 2.88 -7.16 0.99
CA HIS A 92 1.58 -7.79 1.23
C HIS A 92 1.77 -9.25 1.68
N ASN A 93 2.63 -10.01 1.01
CA ASN A 93 2.94 -11.38 1.39
C ASN A 93 3.65 -11.49 2.75
N HIS A 94 4.47 -10.52 3.12
CA HIS A 94 5.07 -10.43 4.44
C HIS A 94 3.98 -10.25 5.52
N VAL A 95 2.99 -9.38 5.27
CA VAL A 95 1.82 -9.23 6.15
C VAL A 95 0.96 -10.49 6.18
N ASN A 96 0.70 -11.13 5.03
CA ASN A 96 -0.08 -12.38 4.98
C ASN A 96 0.57 -13.48 5.81
N ARG A 97 1.89 -13.67 5.67
CA ARG A 97 2.64 -14.63 6.48
C ARG A 97 2.50 -14.35 7.97
N ARG A 98 2.67 -13.10 8.39
CA ARG A 98 2.52 -12.68 9.79
C ARG A 98 1.11 -12.95 10.34
N LEU A 99 0.09 -12.82 9.51
CA LEU A 99 -1.32 -13.03 9.88
C LEU A 99 -1.82 -14.46 9.64
N GLY A 100 -0.96 -15.39 9.18
CA GLY A 100 -1.37 -16.75 8.83
C GLY A 100 -2.34 -16.83 7.64
N LYS A 101 -2.33 -15.82 6.77
CA LYS A 101 -3.16 -15.77 5.54
C LYS A 101 -2.45 -16.48 4.37
N PRO A 102 -3.20 -16.92 3.34
CA PRO A 102 -2.62 -17.48 2.13
C PRO A 102 -1.58 -16.56 1.50
N ILE A 103 -0.49 -17.14 1.01
CA ILE A 103 0.55 -16.43 0.26
C ILE A 103 0.09 -16.27 -1.19
N LEU A 104 0.20 -15.05 -1.71
CA LEU A 104 -0.06 -14.73 -3.10
C LEU A 104 1.09 -15.26 -3.96
N HIS A 105 0.77 -15.92 -5.06
CA HIS A 105 1.74 -16.41 -6.03
C HIS A 105 1.90 -15.40 -7.17
N ARG A 106 3.07 -15.37 -7.84
CA ARG A 106 3.31 -14.39 -8.93
C ARG A 106 2.28 -14.50 -10.07
N SER A 107 1.74 -15.70 -10.32
CA SER A 107 0.66 -15.92 -11.28
C SER A 107 -0.63 -15.18 -10.95
N SER A 108 -0.83 -14.75 -9.70
CA SER A 108 -2.00 -13.97 -9.28
C SER A 108 -1.81 -12.46 -9.44
N LEU A 109 -0.59 -11.96 -9.73
CA LEU A 109 -0.33 -10.53 -9.91
C LEU A 109 -1.28 -9.91 -10.97
N PRO A 110 -1.43 -10.47 -12.19
CA PRO A 110 -2.31 -9.88 -13.19
C PRO A 110 -3.77 -9.83 -12.72
N GLN A 111 -4.25 -10.85 -12.01
CA GLN A 111 -5.63 -10.89 -11.51
C GLN A 111 -5.87 -9.92 -10.35
N TYR A 112 -4.83 -9.64 -9.54
CA TYR A 112 -4.90 -8.67 -8.45
C TYR A 112 -5.00 -7.24 -8.98
N PHE A 113 -4.28 -6.91 -10.06
CA PHE A 113 -4.38 -5.62 -10.75
C PHE A 113 -5.58 -5.53 -11.71
N ALA A 114 -6.05 -6.64 -12.27
CA ALA A 114 -7.22 -6.65 -13.18
C ALA A 114 -8.55 -6.38 -12.47
N LYS A 115 -8.60 -6.46 -11.13
CA LYS A 115 -9.78 -6.02 -10.35
C LYS A 115 -9.84 -4.50 -10.19
N SER A 116 -8.69 -3.81 -10.28
CA SER A 116 -8.58 -2.35 -10.09
C SER A 116 -8.44 -1.57 -11.40
N VAL A 117 -8.17 -2.21 -12.53
CA VAL A 117 -8.24 -1.58 -13.86
C VAL A 117 -9.72 -1.55 -14.30
N PRO A 118 -10.30 -0.37 -14.58
CA PRO A 118 -11.65 -0.29 -15.14
C PRO A 118 -11.72 -1.10 -16.43
N LYS A 119 -12.79 -1.87 -16.62
CA LYS A 119 -13.01 -2.67 -17.85
C LYS A 119 -13.22 -1.84 -19.13
N ASN A 120 -13.04 -0.53 -19.06
CA ASN A 120 -13.24 0.36 -20.19
C ASN A 120 -11.88 0.83 -20.69
N LYS A 121 -11.37 0.11 -21.69
CA LYS A 121 -10.39 0.64 -22.63
C LYS A 121 -11.14 1.64 -23.52
N GLU A 122 -10.76 2.90 -23.43
CA GLU A 122 -10.79 3.81 -24.59
C GLU A 122 -9.38 3.83 -25.21
#